data_AF-A0A838D6K2-F1
#
_entry.id   AF-A0A838D6K2-F1
#
_cell.length_a   1.000
_cell.length_b   1.000
_cell.length_c   1.000
_cell.angle_alpha   90.00
_cell.angle_beta   90.00
_cell.angle_gamma   90.00
#
_symmetry.space_group_name_H-M   'P 1'
#
loop_
_entity.id
_entity.type
_entity.pdbx_description
1 polymer ?
#
loop_
_entity_poly.entity_id
_entity_poly.type
_entity_poly.pdbx_seq_one_letter_code
_entity_poly.pdbx_strand_id
1 'polypeptide(L)'
;MRWSGHDQNEEADNMYNINRYLKLKEKLKDLRTIALTGIAEAGSGHPGASFSAAEIMGCLYFQIMNNDIKNPSNPNRDYFINSKAHSAPGYYATLSLVGSFPKDEIKTLRKLNSRLQGHPVRFSEMQKHHSVPGIEYSGGSEGIGLSVSIGICLANKLDKRDNMVYCLLGDGETNEGQIWEASMAAAKFKLNNLIAILDRNKIQQDGFTEEIMPIDPIKEKWLSFNWEVVEINGHKIEQLIPELLKKPVDRPKIIIANTVKGNGIKHMANNPQWHGKAPSKKHLPLLIRELEGEYMISPSIIAGADGIGEESLKQKIATAERYGADMIHLDVMDGKFVPNSTFFFDTVKKLRDGTRLPFDTHLMIQNPAKVLDQYIDAGCDVITVHAEACSNEQEFEKINSKLISSGVSPGLAVNPGTELPEWIFSYLDNLDVIIIMSVNPGFAGQKFIPEILPKMKRAIPLLRERGFKGYFEADGGIDPSTITQCFDAGCRIFVMGNAIFGNSDVDKRIRDTRFLLDSYLEKSLLDESQSLNLEEDWIKGRRNIIEQFNLSR
;
A
#
# COMPACT_ATOMS: atom_id res chain seq x y z
N MET A 1 -49.43 -20.27 5.04
CA MET A 1 -49.00 -19.44 3.89
C MET A 1 -47.73 -18.72 4.32
N ARG A 2 -46.54 -19.30 4.10
CA ARG A 2 -45.62 -19.04 2.97
C ARG A 2 -45.40 -17.55 2.68
N TRP A 3 -44.23 -17.05 3.10
CA TRP A 3 -43.23 -16.26 2.34
C TRP A 3 -42.05 -16.01 3.32
N SER A 4 -41.03 -16.86 3.39
CA SER A 4 -39.85 -17.05 2.51
C SER A 4 -38.82 -15.90 2.57
N GLY A 5 -37.64 -16.22 3.13
CA GLY A 5 -36.34 -15.71 2.68
C GLY A 5 -35.83 -14.44 3.36
N HIS A 6 -35.39 -14.55 4.62
CA HIS A 6 -34.23 -13.74 5.04
C HIS A 6 -32.99 -14.46 4.50
N ASP A 7 -32.39 -13.91 3.46
CA ASP A 7 -31.07 -14.29 2.99
C ASP A 7 -30.08 -13.98 4.13
N GLN A 8 -29.64 -15.02 4.84
CA GLN A 8 -28.54 -14.96 5.81
C GLN A 8 -27.17 -14.73 5.13
N ASN A 9 -27.15 -14.47 3.82
CA ASN A 9 -25.94 -14.25 3.03
C ASN A 9 -25.50 -12.78 2.96
N GLU A 10 -26.38 -11.79 3.22
CA GLU A 10 -26.00 -10.36 3.11
C GLU A 10 -25.28 -9.81 4.36
N GLU A 11 -25.54 -10.35 5.55
CA GLU A 11 -24.82 -9.94 6.77
C GLU A 11 -23.40 -10.52 6.84
N ALA A 12 -23.13 -11.62 6.12
CA ALA A 12 -21.80 -12.20 6.03
C ALA A 12 -20.85 -11.31 5.20
N ASP A 13 -21.30 -10.76 4.07
CA ASP A 13 -20.44 -10.01 3.13
C ASP A 13 -19.85 -8.71 3.70
N ASN A 14 -20.48 -8.10 4.72
CA ASN A 14 -20.00 -6.85 5.31
C ASN A 14 -18.92 -7.03 6.39
N MET A 15 -18.75 -8.24 6.94
CA MET A 15 -17.74 -8.50 7.99
C MET A 15 -16.39 -8.99 7.42
N TYR A 16 -16.32 -9.29 6.12
CA TYR A 16 -15.15 -9.87 5.44
C TYR A 16 -14.32 -8.89 4.58
N ASN A 17 -14.62 -7.59 4.58
CA ASN A 17 -13.92 -6.60 3.75
C ASN A 17 -12.60 -6.08 4.37
N ILE A 18 -11.91 -6.87 5.19
CA ILE A 18 -10.53 -6.57 5.54
C ILE A 18 -9.64 -6.97 4.37
N ASN A 19 -9.21 -5.98 3.58
CA ASN A 19 -8.15 -6.20 2.62
C ASN A 19 -6.86 -6.56 3.36
N ARG A 20 -6.39 -7.76 3.06
CA ARG A 20 -5.10 -8.31 3.51
C ARG A 20 -3.97 -7.36 3.12
N TYR A 21 -2.93 -7.28 3.95
CA TYR A 21 -1.85 -6.29 3.80
C TYR A 21 -1.27 -6.25 2.38
N LEU A 22 -0.82 -7.40 1.84
CA LEU A 22 -0.22 -7.46 0.51
C LEU A 22 -1.24 -7.17 -0.59
N LYS A 23 -2.49 -7.61 -0.44
CA LYS A 23 -3.57 -7.29 -1.39
C LYS A 23 -3.86 -5.80 -1.46
N LEU A 24 -3.79 -5.11 -0.33
CA LEU A 24 -3.94 -3.65 -0.28
C LEU A 24 -2.76 -2.95 -0.99
N LYS A 25 -1.52 -3.42 -0.79
CA LYS A 25 -0.34 -2.90 -1.50
C LYS A 25 -0.45 -3.09 -3.02
N GLU A 26 -0.97 -4.22 -3.48
CA GLU A 26 -1.30 -4.47 -4.89
C GLU A 26 -2.30 -3.42 -5.42
N LYS A 27 -3.42 -3.20 -4.72
CA LYS A 27 -4.44 -2.23 -5.12
C LYS A 27 -3.92 -0.79 -5.18
N LEU A 28 -3.00 -0.41 -4.30
CA LEU A 28 -2.38 0.92 -4.31
C LEU A 28 -1.48 1.13 -5.53
N LYS A 29 -0.76 0.10 -5.95
CA LYS A 29 0.00 0.12 -7.20
C LYS A 29 -0.94 0.23 -8.41
N ASP A 30 -2.03 -0.56 -8.43
CA ASP A 30 -3.07 -0.45 -9.46
C ASP A 30 -3.66 0.97 -9.54
N LEU A 31 -3.93 1.59 -8.39
CA LEU A 31 -4.44 2.97 -8.31
C LEU A 31 -3.48 3.93 -9.01
N ARG A 32 -2.18 3.88 -8.68
CA ARG A 32 -1.15 4.71 -9.30
C ARG A 32 -1.07 4.47 -10.80
N THR A 33 -1.08 3.20 -11.24
CA THR A 33 -1.03 2.82 -12.66
C THR A 33 -2.24 3.35 -13.45
N ILE A 34 -3.44 3.22 -12.91
CA ILE A 34 -4.68 3.71 -13.52
C ILE A 34 -4.66 5.24 -13.61
N ALA A 35 -4.32 5.92 -12.51
CA ALA A 35 -4.22 7.37 -12.48
C ALA A 35 -3.17 7.90 -13.48
N LEU A 36 -2.00 7.29 -13.53
CA LEU A 36 -0.93 7.62 -14.47
C LEU A 36 -1.39 7.49 -15.91
N THR A 37 -2.07 6.39 -16.23
CA THR A 37 -2.62 6.12 -17.56
C THR A 37 -3.61 7.21 -17.96
N GLY A 38 -4.57 7.54 -17.09
CA GLY A 38 -5.53 8.62 -17.34
C GLY A 38 -4.86 9.97 -17.60
N ILE A 39 -3.89 10.35 -16.77
CA ILE A 39 -3.17 11.63 -16.89
C ILE A 39 -2.37 11.68 -18.20
N ALA A 40 -1.68 10.60 -18.55
CA ALA A 40 -0.90 10.51 -19.78
C ALA A 40 -1.78 10.57 -21.03
N GLU A 41 -2.94 9.88 -21.03
CA GLU A 41 -3.93 9.92 -22.12
C GLU A 41 -4.60 11.29 -22.27
N ALA A 42 -4.83 11.99 -21.15
CA ALA A 42 -5.41 13.33 -21.15
C ALA A 42 -4.39 14.41 -21.58
N GLY A 43 -3.08 14.15 -21.47
CA GLY A 43 -2.03 15.15 -21.65
C GLY A 43 -2.06 16.29 -20.62
N SER A 44 -2.85 16.14 -19.55
CA SER A 44 -2.98 17.10 -18.45
C SER A 44 -3.48 16.42 -17.18
N GLY A 45 -3.15 16.96 -16.00
CA GLY A 45 -3.57 16.40 -14.71
C GLY A 45 -2.51 16.58 -13.63
N HIS A 46 -2.80 16.09 -12.43
CA HIS A 46 -1.96 16.29 -11.23
C HIS A 46 -1.46 14.95 -10.67
N PRO A 47 -0.41 14.35 -11.27
CA PRO A 47 0.12 13.08 -10.78
C PRO A 47 0.70 13.23 -9.38
N GLY A 48 1.44 14.31 -9.11
CA GLY A 48 2.06 14.55 -7.81
C GLY A 48 1.06 14.51 -6.65
N ALA A 49 -0.06 15.22 -6.79
CA ALA A 49 -1.12 15.27 -5.77
C ALA A 49 -1.96 14.00 -5.68
N SER A 50 -2.07 13.24 -6.76
CA SER A 50 -2.78 11.96 -6.78
C SER A 50 -1.98 10.87 -6.06
N PHE A 51 -0.66 10.88 -6.23
CA PHE A 51 0.24 9.83 -5.77
C PHE A 51 0.60 9.96 -4.30
N SER A 52 0.65 11.19 -3.77
CA SER A 52 0.82 11.43 -2.33
C SER A 52 -0.39 10.93 -1.52
N ALA A 53 -1.58 10.98 -2.11
CA ALA A 53 -2.83 10.61 -1.48
C ALA A 53 -3.22 9.13 -1.66
N ALA A 54 -2.44 8.35 -2.41
CA ALA A 54 -2.83 7.00 -2.81
C ALA A 54 -3.08 6.08 -1.60
N GLU A 55 -2.16 6.04 -0.63
CA GLU A 55 -2.35 5.25 0.60
C GLU A 55 -3.55 5.72 1.42
N ILE A 56 -3.78 7.03 1.52
CA ILE A 56 -4.89 7.61 2.27
C ILE A 56 -6.23 7.21 1.64
N MET A 57 -6.39 7.48 0.34
CA MET A 57 -7.62 7.12 -0.40
C MET A 57 -7.83 5.61 -0.43
N GLY A 58 -6.77 4.84 -0.66
CA GLY A 58 -6.83 3.39 -0.69
C GLY A 58 -7.23 2.78 0.65
N CYS A 59 -6.65 3.22 1.77
CA CYS A 59 -7.07 2.76 3.09
C CYS A 59 -8.54 3.10 3.35
N LEU A 60 -8.98 4.32 3.02
CA LEU A 60 -10.37 4.72 3.20
C LEU A 60 -11.34 3.85 2.40
N TYR A 61 -11.13 3.71 1.09
CA TYR A 61 -12.09 3.03 0.21
C TYR A 61 -12.02 1.50 0.25
N PHE A 62 -10.84 0.94 0.49
CA PHE A 62 -10.65 -0.50 0.48
C PHE A 62 -10.81 -1.12 1.87
N GLN A 63 -10.66 -0.37 2.95
CA GLN A 63 -10.60 -0.95 4.30
C GLN A 63 -11.57 -0.31 5.31
N ILE A 64 -11.68 1.02 5.31
CA ILE A 64 -12.27 1.73 6.45
C ILE A 64 -13.74 2.09 6.23
N MET A 65 -14.05 2.67 5.07
CA MET A 65 -15.36 3.26 4.82
C MET A 65 -16.40 2.22 4.45
N ASN A 66 -17.57 2.33 5.07
CA ASN A 66 -18.79 1.80 4.48
C ASN A 66 -19.24 2.69 3.31
N ASN A 67 -18.67 2.57 2.12
CA ASN A 67 -18.92 3.52 1.03
C ASN A 67 -20.19 3.24 0.18
N ASP A 68 -20.71 2.01 0.19
CA ASP A 68 -21.83 1.51 -0.64
C ASP A 68 -21.90 2.14 -2.05
N ILE A 69 -20.87 1.90 -2.86
CA ILE A 69 -20.74 2.51 -4.19
C ILE A 69 -21.87 2.13 -5.15
N LYS A 70 -22.50 0.97 -4.96
CA LYS A 70 -23.59 0.46 -5.79
C LYS A 70 -24.91 1.15 -5.48
N ASN A 71 -25.10 1.59 -4.23
CA ASN A 71 -26.24 2.40 -3.82
C ASN A 71 -25.78 3.72 -3.18
N PRO A 72 -25.38 4.73 -3.99
CA PRO A 72 -24.87 6.00 -3.48
C PRO A 72 -25.90 6.81 -2.68
N SER A 73 -27.18 6.42 -2.72
CA SER A 73 -28.27 7.02 -1.94
C SER A 73 -28.46 6.39 -0.56
N ASN A 74 -27.72 5.33 -0.24
CA ASN A 74 -27.80 4.67 1.06
C ASN A 74 -27.49 5.68 2.19
N PRO A 75 -28.43 5.94 3.11
CA PRO A 75 -28.21 6.90 4.20
C PRO A 75 -27.23 6.42 5.26
N ASN A 76 -26.85 5.14 5.29
CA ASN A 76 -25.97 4.52 6.29
C ASN A 76 -24.50 4.44 5.85
N ARG A 77 -24.17 4.94 4.65
CA ARG A 77 -22.79 4.94 4.14
C ARG A 77 -21.96 6.08 4.73
N ASP A 78 -20.66 5.88 4.83
CA ASP A 78 -19.71 6.95 5.14
C ASP A 78 -19.54 7.90 3.94
N TYR A 79 -19.01 9.09 4.22
CA TYR A 79 -18.79 10.14 3.22
C TYR A 79 -17.30 10.44 3.10
N PHE A 80 -16.83 10.62 1.87
CA PHE A 80 -15.48 11.11 1.59
C PHE A 80 -15.53 12.40 0.80
N ILE A 81 -14.84 13.42 1.30
CA ILE A 81 -14.69 14.72 0.66
C ILE A 81 -13.24 14.90 0.25
N ASN A 82 -12.99 14.89 -1.06
CA ASN A 82 -11.70 15.27 -1.62
C ASN A 82 -11.62 16.80 -1.74
N SER A 83 -11.14 17.47 -0.69
CA SER A 83 -11.03 18.94 -0.66
C SER A 83 -9.96 19.44 -1.63
N LYS A 84 -8.78 18.79 -1.61
CA LYS A 84 -7.70 18.94 -2.60
C LYS A 84 -8.05 18.30 -3.95
N ALA A 85 -9.11 18.79 -4.54
CA ALA A 85 -9.87 18.15 -5.61
C ALA A 85 -9.06 17.98 -6.92
N HIS A 86 -7.96 18.71 -7.09
CA HIS A 86 -7.06 18.57 -8.22
C HIS A 86 -6.38 17.18 -8.27
N SER A 87 -6.36 16.43 -7.15
CA SER A 87 -6.02 15.00 -7.07
C SER A 87 -7.06 14.07 -7.70
N ALA A 88 -7.99 14.61 -8.49
CA ALA A 88 -9.05 13.89 -9.21
C ALA A 88 -8.60 12.60 -9.89
N PRO A 89 -7.45 12.52 -10.59
CA PRO A 89 -7.05 11.27 -11.24
C PRO A 89 -6.84 10.10 -10.27
N GLY A 90 -6.18 10.34 -9.13
CA GLY A 90 -6.03 9.33 -8.08
C GLY A 90 -7.38 8.96 -7.45
N TYR A 91 -8.26 9.94 -7.30
CA TYR A 91 -9.59 9.71 -6.76
C TYR A 91 -10.46 8.86 -7.69
N TYR A 92 -10.50 9.18 -8.99
CA TYR A 92 -11.18 8.37 -10.00
C TYR A 92 -10.59 6.96 -10.10
N ALA A 93 -9.26 6.83 -10.04
CA ALA A 93 -8.62 5.51 -10.01
C ALA A 93 -9.13 4.67 -8.82
N THR A 94 -9.21 5.28 -7.63
CA THR A 94 -9.79 4.65 -6.43
C THR A 94 -11.24 4.21 -6.65
N LEU A 95 -12.09 5.11 -7.17
CA LEU A 95 -13.50 4.83 -7.45
C LEU A 95 -13.69 3.72 -8.49
N SER A 96 -12.80 3.64 -9.50
CA SER A 96 -12.82 2.56 -10.48
C SER A 96 -12.46 1.20 -9.88
N LEU A 97 -11.57 1.18 -8.88
CA LEU A 97 -11.14 -0.04 -8.19
C LEU A 97 -12.19 -0.59 -7.23
N VAL A 98 -13.04 0.28 -6.66
CA VAL A 98 -14.23 -0.16 -5.91
C VAL A 98 -15.44 -0.45 -6.80
N GLY A 99 -15.33 -0.26 -8.12
CA GLY A 99 -16.38 -0.63 -9.08
C GLY A 99 -17.43 0.44 -9.35
N SER A 100 -17.16 1.71 -9.05
CA SER A 100 -18.04 2.84 -9.45
C SER A 100 -18.21 2.93 -10.97
N PHE A 101 -17.14 2.59 -11.71
CA PHE A 101 -17.11 2.57 -13.17
C PHE A 101 -15.98 1.67 -13.71
N PRO A 102 -16.00 1.26 -14.99
CA PRO A 102 -14.96 0.42 -15.58
C PRO A 102 -13.58 1.10 -15.58
N LYS A 103 -12.53 0.38 -15.15
CA LYS A 103 -11.15 0.90 -15.07
C LYS A 103 -10.66 1.57 -16.37
N ASP A 104 -11.01 1.01 -17.53
CA ASP A 104 -10.58 1.52 -18.84
C ASP A 104 -11.13 2.91 -19.17
N GLU A 105 -12.26 3.29 -18.56
CA GLU A 105 -12.86 4.61 -18.76
C GLU A 105 -11.94 5.75 -18.30
N ILE A 106 -10.94 5.47 -17.44
CA ILE A 106 -9.94 6.46 -17.02
C ILE A 106 -9.22 7.12 -18.20
N LYS A 107 -9.11 6.44 -19.35
CA LYS A 107 -8.53 6.97 -20.60
C LYS A 107 -9.37 8.10 -21.22
N THR A 108 -10.57 8.34 -20.70
CA THR A 108 -11.44 9.45 -21.11
C THR A 108 -11.28 10.69 -20.24
N LEU A 109 -10.45 10.65 -19.19
CA LEU A 109 -10.18 11.77 -18.28
C LEU A 109 -10.02 13.09 -19.05
N ARG A 110 -10.75 14.12 -18.61
CA ARG A 110 -10.74 15.49 -19.18
C ARG A 110 -11.15 15.62 -20.64
N LYS A 111 -11.59 14.55 -21.32
CA LYS A 111 -12.12 14.65 -22.68
C LYS A 111 -13.54 15.22 -22.66
N LEU A 112 -13.90 15.93 -23.72
CA LEU A 112 -15.27 16.38 -23.94
C LEU A 112 -16.21 15.16 -23.90
N ASN A 113 -17.37 15.32 -23.26
CA ASN A 113 -18.38 14.27 -23.03
C ASN A 113 -17.95 13.12 -22.10
N SER A 114 -16.77 13.18 -21.47
CA SER A 114 -16.44 12.25 -20.38
C SER A 114 -17.10 12.69 -19.08
N ARG A 115 -17.52 11.74 -18.25
CA ARG A 115 -17.92 12.04 -16.86
C ARG A 115 -16.74 12.18 -15.89
N LEU A 116 -15.51 11.93 -16.35
CA LEU A 116 -14.28 12.07 -15.58
C LEU A 116 -13.68 13.47 -15.80
N GLN A 117 -14.28 14.45 -15.13
CA GLN A 117 -13.96 15.87 -15.25
C GLN A 117 -12.60 16.23 -14.63
N GLY A 118 -12.01 17.36 -15.02
CA GLY A 118 -10.68 17.78 -14.52
C GLY A 118 -10.60 18.01 -13.01
N HIS A 119 -11.73 18.37 -12.41
CA HIS A 119 -12.02 18.31 -10.98
C HIS A 119 -13.33 17.52 -10.78
N PRO A 120 -13.50 16.78 -9.67
CA PRO A 120 -14.72 16.03 -9.40
C PRO A 120 -15.95 16.94 -9.39
N VAL A 121 -17.03 16.49 -10.03
CA VAL A 121 -18.37 17.09 -9.96
C VAL A 121 -19.22 16.21 -9.06
N ARG A 122 -19.99 16.80 -8.14
CA ARG A 122 -20.90 16.06 -7.26
C ARG A 122 -21.84 15.15 -8.06
N PHE A 123 -21.93 13.91 -7.64
CA PHE A 123 -22.83 12.94 -8.22
C PHE A 123 -24.29 13.25 -7.86
N SER A 124 -25.13 13.17 -8.87
CA SER A 124 -26.60 13.15 -8.77
C SER A 124 -27.14 12.56 -10.06
N GLU A 125 -28.40 12.12 -10.06
CA GLU A 125 -29.04 11.63 -11.29
C GLU A 125 -29.02 12.66 -12.43
N MET A 126 -29.07 13.96 -12.11
CA MET A 126 -28.96 15.04 -13.11
C MET A 126 -27.54 15.21 -13.65
N GLN A 127 -26.51 14.84 -12.87
CA GLN A 127 -25.10 15.04 -13.21
C GLN A 127 -24.37 13.74 -13.60
N LYS A 128 -25.07 12.62 -13.79
CA LYS A 128 -24.46 11.31 -14.10
C LYS A 128 -23.63 11.27 -15.40
N HIS A 129 -23.78 12.25 -16.28
CA HIS A 129 -22.97 12.42 -17.48
C HIS A 129 -21.69 13.25 -17.24
N HIS A 130 -21.54 13.86 -16.07
CA HIS A 130 -20.37 14.65 -15.64
C HIS A 130 -19.75 14.15 -14.32
N SER A 131 -20.28 13.05 -13.77
CA SER A 131 -19.90 12.53 -12.46
C SER A 131 -20.11 11.02 -12.36
N VAL A 132 -19.50 10.40 -11.36
CA VAL A 132 -19.62 8.97 -11.02
C VAL A 132 -20.06 8.80 -9.56
N PRO A 133 -20.76 7.71 -9.21
CA PRO A 133 -21.11 7.40 -7.82
C PRO A 133 -19.89 7.48 -6.89
N GLY A 134 -20.11 7.97 -5.67
CA GLY A 134 -19.08 8.19 -4.66
C GLY A 134 -18.54 9.62 -4.58
N ILE A 135 -18.82 10.49 -5.55
CA ILE A 135 -18.40 11.91 -5.50
C ILE A 135 -19.44 12.77 -4.79
N GLU A 136 -19.15 13.18 -3.56
CA GLU A 136 -20.07 13.94 -2.70
C GLU A 136 -20.06 15.46 -2.95
N TYR A 137 -18.98 15.97 -3.56
CA TYR A 137 -18.66 17.39 -3.64
C TYR A 137 -18.10 17.77 -5.00
N SER A 138 -18.56 18.89 -5.56
CA SER A 138 -17.95 19.52 -6.74
C SER A 138 -16.76 20.36 -6.30
N GLY A 139 -15.54 19.86 -6.49
CA GLY A 139 -14.33 20.53 -6.04
C GLY A 139 -13.62 21.36 -7.11
N GLY A 140 -12.48 21.92 -6.74
CA GLY A 140 -11.56 22.65 -7.62
C GLY A 140 -11.15 24.00 -7.07
N SER A 141 -12.06 24.67 -6.35
CA SER A 141 -11.69 25.77 -5.46
C SER A 141 -11.23 25.19 -4.13
N GLU A 142 -9.97 25.40 -3.80
CA GLU A 142 -9.36 24.95 -2.54
C GLU A 142 -10.04 25.62 -1.33
N GLY A 143 -9.97 24.99 -0.16
CA GLY A 143 -10.40 25.56 1.12
C GLY A 143 -11.87 25.29 1.49
N ILE A 144 -12.68 24.81 0.55
CA ILE A 144 -14.14 24.69 0.73
C ILE A 144 -14.56 23.30 1.25
N GLY A 145 -13.84 22.22 0.90
CA GLY A 145 -14.29 20.86 1.18
C GLY A 145 -14.43 20.54 2.68
N LEU A 146 -13.63 21.16 3.55
CA LEU A 146 -13.81 21.03 5.00
C LEU A 146 -15.16 21.60 5.47
N SER A 147 -15.56 22.76 4.93
CA SER A 147 -16.86 23.38 5.22
C SER A 147 -18.02 22.49 4.77
N VAL A 148 -17.90 21.85 3.61
CA VAL A 148 -18.89 20.87 3.11
C VAL A 148 -18.98 19.67 4.03
N SER A 149 -17.83 19.14 4.47
CA SER A 149 -17.75 18.01 5.41
C SER A 149 -18.49 18.30 6.71
N ILE A 150 -18.32 19.51 7.25
CA ILE A 150 -19.01 19.98 8.46
C ILE A 150 -20.53 20.00 8.26
N GLY A 151 -21.00 20.49 7.12
CA GLY A 151 -22.43 20.49 6.78
C GLY A 151 -23.03 19.08 6.80
N ILE A 152 -22.32 18.10 6.21
CA ILE A 152 -22.73 16.69 6.22
C ILE A 152 -22.74 16.13 7.64
N CYS A 153 -21.69 16.39 8.44
CA CYS A 153 -21.62 15.94 9.83
C CYS A 153 -22.78 16.47 10.68
N LEU A 154 -23.13 17.76 10.52
CA LEU A 154 -24.25 18.40 11.21
C LEU A 154 -25.58 17.77 10.81
N ALA A 155 -25.80 17.56 9.51
CA ALA A 155 -27.00 16.90 9.00
C ALA A 155 -27.14 15.48 9.58
N ASN A 156 -26.06 14.68 9.56
CA ASN A 156 -26.08 13.33 10.12
C ASN A 156 -26.39 13.33 11.63
N LYS A 157 -25.84 14.27 12.40
CA LYS A 157 -26.18 14.41 13.83
C LYS A 157 -27.65 14.78 14.05
N LEU A 158 -28.21 15.69 13.25
CA LEU A 158 -29.63 16.05 13.33
C LEU A 158 -30.53 14.85 13.00
N ASP A 159 -30.14 14.07 12.00
CA ASP A 159 -30.82 12.84 11.59
C ASP A 159 -30.54 11.63 12.50
N LYS A 160 -29.74 11.81 13.58
CA LYS A 160 -29.31 10.76 14.52
C LYS A 160 -28.63 9.57 13.82
N ARG A 161 -27.78 9.85 12.84
CA ARG A 161 -26.98 8.85 12.15
C ARG A 161 -25.51 8.86 12.62
N ASP A 162 -24.91 7.68 12.61
CA ASP A 162 -23.55 7.43 13.10
C ASP A 162 -22.49 7.37 11.99
N ASN A 163 -22.82 7.83 10.77
CA ASN A 163 -21.89 7.84 9.64
C ASN A 163 -20.67 8.69 9.96
N MET A 164 -19.50 8.24 9.49
CA MET A 164 -18.29 9.02 9.50
C MET A 164 -18.17 9.87 8.22
N VAL A 165 -17.59 11.05 8.37
CA VAL A 165 -17.18 11.90 7.25
C VAL A 165 -15.67 12.05 7.28
N TYR A 166 -15.03 11.71 6.16
CA TYR A 166 -13.60 11.82 5.96
C TYR A 166 -13.31 12.97 4.98
N CYS A 167 -12.41 13.88 5.34
CA CYS A 167 -12.06 15.02 4.49
C CYS A 167 -10.56 15.03 4.21
N LEU A 168 -10.16 14.88 2.94
CA LEU A 168 -8.76 14.97 2.53
C LEU A 168 -8.42 16.42 2.14
N LEU A 169 -7.47 17.01 2.86
CA LEU A 169 -6.96 18.36 2.66
C LEU A 169 -5.56 18.33 2.05
N GLY A 170 -5.23 19.34 1.24
CA GLY A 170 -3.86 19.65 0.84
C GLY A 170 -3.18 20.57 1.85
N ASP A 171 -1.86 20.49 2.00
CA ASP A 171 -1.12 21.41 2.86
C ASP A 171 -1.07 22.85 2.34
N GLY A 172 -0.84 23.05 1.04
CA GLY A 172 -1.02 24.39 0.42
C GLY A 172 -2.47 24.92 0.54
N GLU A 173 -3.46 24.03 0.45
CA GLU A 173 -4.88 24.39 0.66
C GLU A 173 -5.14 24.97 2.05
N THR A 174 -4.40 24.55 3.09
CA THR A 174 -4.56 25.08 4.45
C THR A 174 -4.10 26.54 4.63
N ASN A 175 -3.55 27.17 3.58
CA ASN A 175 -3.36 28.62 3.55
C ASN A 175 -4.69 29.38 3.45
N GLU A 176 -5.75 28.75 2.95
CA GLU A 176 -7.05 29.39 2.81
C GLU A 176 -7.68 29.68 4.18
N GLY A 177 -8.11 30.93 4.39
CA GLY A 177 -8.78 31.36 5.63
C GLY A 177 -10.02 30.53 5.94
N GLN A 178 -10.72 30.07 4.90
CA GLN A 178 -11.91 29.23 4.99
C GLN A 178 -11.67 27.93 5.76
N ILE A 179 -10.47 27.35 5.67
CA ILE A 179 -10.12 26.14 6.44
C ILE A 179 -10.18 26.44 7.93
N TRP A 180 -9.68 27.59 8.36
CA TRP A 180 -9.62 27.96 9.78
C TRP A 180 -11.00 28.35 10.33
N GLU A 181 -11.85 29.01 9.53
CA GLU A 181 -13.25 29.22 9.87
C GLU A 181 -13.99 27.90 10.10
N ALA A 182 -13.81 26.95 9.17
CA ALA A 182 -14.36 25.61 9.28
C ALA A 182 -13.82 24.87 10.52
N SER A 183 -12.52 24.94 10.80
CA SER A 183 -11.90 24.32 11.98
C SER A 183 -12.50 24.81 13.30
N MET A 184 -12.81 26.10 13.43
CA MET A 184 -13.52 26.65 14.61
C MET A 184 -14.93 26.09 14.72
N ALA A 185 -15.66 26.04 13.61
CA ALA A 185 -17.04 25.55 13.57
C ALA A 185 -17.11 24.06 13.98
N ALA A 186 -16.24 23.21 13.43
CA ALA A 186 -16.23 21.78 13.73
C ALA A 186 -16.04 21.48 15.23
N ALA A 187 -15.14 22.23 15.89
CA ALA A 187 -14.94 22.12 17.33
C ALA A 187 -16.12 22.67 18.13
N LYS A 188 -16.67 23.83 17.74
CA LYS A 188 -17.87 24.44 18.37
C LYS A 188 -19.04 23.46 18.41
N PHE A 189 -19.24 22.70 17.34
CA PHE A 189 -20.32 21.72 17.21
C PHE A 189 -19.95 20.31 17.67
N LYS A 190 -18.74 20.10 18.23
CA LYS A 190 -18.27 18.80 18.74
C LYS A 190 -18.47 17.66 17.73
N LEU A 191 -18.00 17.88 16.49
CA LEU A 191 -18.17 16.96 15.38
C LEU A 191 -17.25 15.74 15.50
N ASN A 192 -17.55 14.85 16.46
CA ASN A 192 -16.87 13.58 16.67
C ASN A 192 -17.10 12.54 15.55
N ASN A 193 -17.91 12.87 14.54
CA ASN A 193 -18.10 12.09 13.31
C ASN A 193 -17.27 12.62 12.13
N LEU A 194 -16.30 13.51 12.38
CA LEU A 194 -15.40 14.08 11.38
C LEU A 194 -13.95 13.63 11.62
N ILE A 195 -13.33 13.05 10.58
CA ILE A 195 -11.89 12.84 10.50
C ILE A 195 -11.36 13.61 9.29
N ALA A 196 -10.60 14.67 9.52
CA ALA A 196 -9.81 15.32 8.48
C ALA A 196 -8.46 14.61 8.33
N ILE A 197 -7.92 14.57 7.11
CA ILE A 197 -6.59 14.07 6.81
C ILE A 197 -5.86 15.16 6.04
N LEU A 198 -4.75 15.64 6.58
CA LEU A 198 -3.87 16.58 5.90
C LEU A 198 -2.80 15.80 5.14
N ASP A 199 -2.82 15.88 3.82
CA ASP A 199 -1.73 15.40 2.96
C ASP A 199 -0.57 16.41 3.02
N ARG A 200 0.32 16.21 3.99
CA ARG A 200 1.49 17.06 4.28
C ARG A 200 2.68 16.63 3.42
N ASN A 201 2.61 16.97 2.13
CA ASN A 201 3.63 16.61 1.13
C ASN A 201 4.69 17.70 0.85
N LYS A 202 4.57 18.86 1.50
CA LYS A 202 5.50 19.99 1.50
C LYS A 202 5.62 20.78 0.21
N ILE A 203 4.71 20.57 -0.75
CA ILE A 203 4.80 21.22 -2.05
C ILE A 203 3.41 21.74 -2.45
N GLN A 204 3.36 22.99 -2.92
CA GLN A 204 2.17 23.60 -3.53
C GLN A 204 2.41 23.93 -5.01
N GLN A 205 1.60 24.82 -5.60
CA GLN A 205 1.64 25.12 -7.04
C GLN A 205 3.01 25.67 -7.47
N ASP A 206 3.51 26.68 -6.74
CA ASP A 206 4.68 27.46 -7.15
C ASP A 206 6.00 27.03 -6.50
N GLY A 207 5.98 26.01 -5.63
CA GLY A 207 7.19 25.56 -4.94
C GLY A 207 6.93 24.79 -3.64
N PHE A 208 7.97 24.73 -2.81
CA PHE A 208 7.87 24.15 -1.47
C PHE A 208 7.03 25.06 -0.55
N THR A 209 6.19 24.46 0.30
CA THR A 209 5.33 25.21 1.22
C THR A 209 6.14 26.11 2.14
N GLU A 210 7.31 25.66 2.56
CA GLU A 210 8.25 26.31 3.46
C GLU A 210 8.94 27.53 2.83
N GLU A 211 8.90 27.67 1.50
CA GLU A 211 9.46 28.81 0.79
C GLU A 211 8.38 29.81 0.40
N ILE A 212 7.22 29.32 -0.04
CA ILE A 212 6.15 30.17 -0.57
C ILE A 212 5.27 30.73 0.57
N MET A 213 4.77 29.88 1.47
CA MET A 213 3.94 30.27 2.60
C MET A 213 4.00 29.20 3.70
N PRO A 214 4.96 29.33 4.65
CA PRO A 214 5.18 28.33 5.68
C PRO A 214 3.94 28.09 6.55
N ILE A 215 3.56 26.82 6.70
CA ILE A 215 2.40 26.43 7.52
C ILE A 215 2.77 25.91 8.91
N ASP A 216 4.05 25.61 9.15
CA ASP A 216 4.50 25.17 10.46
C ASP A 216 4.52 26.32 11.48
N PRO A 217 4.25 26.04 12.78
CA PRO A 217 3.95 24.73 13.38
C PRO A 217 2.49 24.28 13.15
N ILE A 218 2.25 23.32 12.25
CA ILE A 218 0.89 23.00 11.78
C ILE A 218 0.10 22.21 12.82
N LYS A 219 0.76 21.30 13.55
CA LYS A 219 0.16 20.50 14.62
C LYS A 219 -0.42 21.38 15.73
N GLU A 220 0.35 22.38 16.16
CA GLU A 220 -0.01 23.35 17.19
C GLU A 220 -1.18 24.24 16.73
N LYS A 221 -1.22 24.62 15.45
CA LYS A 221 -2.37 25.32 14.88
C LYS A 221 -3.63 24.48 15.02
N TRP A 222 -3.65 23.22 14.58
CA TRP A 222 -4.83 22.36 14.72
C TRP A 222 -5.22 22.09 16.18
N LEU A 223 -4.25 21.89 17.07
CA LEU A 223 -4.50 21.74 18.51
C LEU A 223 -5.19 22.97 19.10
N SER A 224 -4.75 24.18 18.72
CA SER A 224 -5.33 25.43 19.24
C SER A 224 -6.78 25.66 18.81
N PHE A 225 -7.23 25.01 17.72
CA PHE A 225 -8.63 25.00 17.28
C PHE A 225 -9.47 23.89 17.95
N ASN A 226 -8.94 23.23 18.99
CA ASN A 226 -9.58 22.16 19.78
C ASN A 226 -9.84 20.85 19.02
N TRP A 227 -8.96 20.46 18.11
CA TRP A 227 -9.01 19.17 17.43
C TRP A 227 -8.20 18.09 18.17
N GLU A 228 -8.60 16.82 18.05
CA GLU A 228 -7.66 15.70 18.28
C GLU A 228 -6.67 15.67 17.12
N VAL A 229 -5.37 15.70 17.39
CA VAL A 229 -4.34 15.75 16.35
C VAL A 229 -3.40 14.56 16.49
N VAL A 230 -3.26 13.79 15.40
CA VAL A 230 -2.30 12.69 15.29
C VAL A 230 -1.41 12.96 14.09
N GLU A 231 -0.11 12.69 14.22
CA GLU A 231 0.85 12.85 13.14
C GLU A 231 1.51 11.49 12.85
N ILE A 232 1.53 11.11 11.58
CA ILE A 232 2.01 9.80 11.12
C ILE A 232 2.74 9.92 9.78
N ASN A 233 3.40 8.83 9.37
CA ASN A 233 3.83 8.67 7.99
C ASN A 233 2.64 8.24 7.10
N GLY A 234 2.26 9.09 6.15
CA GLY A 234 1.14 8.87 5.25
C GLY A 234 1.34 7.79 4.19
N HIS A 235 2.55 7.24 4.05
CA HIS A 235 2.84 6.10 3.16
C HIS A 235 2.92 4.75 3.89
N LYS A 236 2.69 4.73 5.20
CA LYS A 236 2.71 3.52 6.03
C LYS A 236 1.26 3.16 6.41
N ILE A 237 0.73 2.15 5.72
CA ILE A 237 -0.64 1.64 5.89
C ILE A 237 -0.86 1.19 7.34
N GLU A 238 0.15 0.58 7.94
CA GLU A 238 0.20 0.12 9.33
C GLU A 238 0.13 1.26 10.35
N GLN A 239 0.36 2.51 9.93
CA GLN A 239 0.11 3.70 10.76
C GLN A 239 -1.25 4.35 10.43
N LEU A 240 -1.67 4.35 9.17
CA LEU A 240 -2.93 4.94 8.71
C LEU A 240 -4.17 4.19 9.22
N ILE A 241 -4.25 2.87 8.98
CA ILE A 241 -5.46 2.08 9.29
C ILE A 241 -5.85 2.18 10.77
N PRO A 242 -4.95 1.96 11.75
CA PRO A 242 -5.32 2.06 13.16
C PRO A 242 -5.86 3.44 13.54
N GLU A 243 -5.28 4.51 12.98
CA GLU A 243 -5.71 5.87 13.28
C GLU A 243 -7.03 6.24 12.61
N LEU A 244 -7.34 5.66 11.45
CA LEU A 244 -8.63 5.81 10.79
C LEU A 244 -9.74 5.02 11.48
N LEU A 245 -9.44 3.83 12.02
CA LEU A 245 -10.38 3.01 12.80
C LEU A 245 -10.73 3.64 14.15
N LYS A 246 -9.80 4.37 14.76
CA LYS A 246 -10.01 5.05 16.03
C LYS A 246 -10.90 6.29 15.85
N LYS A 247 -12.21 6.08 16.00
CA LYS A 247 -13.22 7.15 15.92
C LYS A 247 -12.99 8.23 16.99
N PRO A 248 -13.18 9.52 16.67
CA PRO A 248 -13.13 10.58 17.66
C PRO A 248 -14.27 10.45 18.68
N VAL A 249 -14.05 10.91 19.91
CA VAL A 249 -15.04 10.77 20.98
C VAL A 249 -15.88 12.03 21.17
N ASP A 250 -15.26 13.19 21.40
CA ASP A 250 -15.94 14.43 21.83
C ASP A 250 -15.65 15.67 20.97
N ARG A 251 -14.74 15.54 19.99
CA ARG A 251 -14.26 16.61 19.11
C ARG A 251 -13.84 16.03 17.76
N PRO A 252 -13.72 16.84 16.69
CA PRO A 252 -13.19 16.34 15.42
C PRO A 252 -11.72 15.92 15.52
N LYS A 253 -11.32 14.96 14.69
CA LYS A 253 -9.94 14.47 14.61
C LYS A 253 -9.29 14.92 13.31
N ILE A 254 -8.02 15.30 13.35
CA ILE A 254 -7.19 15.47 12.17
C ILE A 254 -5.97 14.56 12.24
N ILE A 255 -5.71 13.87 11.14
CA ILE A 255 -4.51 13.08 10.90
C ILE A 255 -3.59 13.89 9.99
N ILE A 256 -2.46 14.34 10.51
CA ILE A 256 -1.38 14.95 9.72
C ILE A 256 -0.56 13.81 9.14
N ALA A 257 -0.80 13.52 7.85
CA ALA A 257 -0.14 12.46 7.13
C ALA A 257 1.07 13.04 6.38
N ASN A 258 2.27 12.82 6.91
CA ASN A 258 3.50 13.23 6.23
C ASN A 258 3.74 12.32 5.02
N THR A 259 3.70 12.92 3.83
CA THR A 259 3.74 12.24 2.54
C THR A 259 4.82 12.86 1.65
N VAL A 260 5.04 12.26 0.47
CA VAL A 260 5.92 12.73 -0.58
C VAL A 260 5.06 12.98 -1.82
N LYS A 261 5.07 14.21 -2.34
CA LYS A 261 4.34 14.54 -3.57
C LYS A 261 4.92 13.71 -4.72
N GLY A 262 4.09 12.98 -5.45
CA GLY A 262 4.57 12.10 -6.53
C GLY A 262 5.14 10.75 -6.08
N ASN A 263 4.90 10.31 -4.82
CA ASN A 263 5.39 9.04 -4.30
C ASN A 263 5.09 7.84 -5.23
N GLY A 264 6.10 7.02 -5.49
CA GLY A 264 6.04 5.84 -6.38
C GLY A 264 6.78 6.02 -7.71
N ILE A 265 6.94 7.26 -8.20
CA ILE A 265 7.78 7.55 -9.39
C ILE A 265 8.88 8.51 -8.96
N LYS A 266 10.14 8.08 -8.96
CA LYS A 266 11.27 8.83 -8.38
C LYS A 266 11.47 10.18 -9.04
N HIS A 267 11.26 10.25 -10.36
CA HIS A 267 11.32 11.50 -11.12
C HIS A 267 10.26 12.53 -10.71
N MET A 268 9.08 12.08 -10.29
CA MET A 268 7.97 12.93 -9.85
C MET A 268 8.01 13.19 -8.35
N ALA A 269 8.63 12.30 -7.59
CA ALA A 269 8.73 12.35 -6.15
C ALA A 269 9.47 13.61 -5.67
N ASN A 270 8.87 14.32 -4.72
CA ASN A 270 9.43 15.52 -4.10
C ASN A 270 9.87 16.62 -5.10
N ASN A 271 9.13 16.77 -6.20
CA ASN A 271 9.46 17.71 -7.28
C ASN A 271 8.28 18.65 -7.60
N PRO A 272 8.38 19.96 -7.30
CA PRO A 272 7.31 20.94 -7.58
C PRO A 272 6.87 21.00 -9.04
N GLN A 273 7.75 20.70 -10.00
CA GLN A 273 7.41 20.72 -11.43
C GLN A 273 6.31 19.72 -11.80
N TRP A 274 6.08 18.70 -10.97
CA TRP A 274 5.09 17.66 -11.17
C TRP A 274 3.75 17.91 -10.46
N HIS A 275 3.52 19.14 -9.98
CA HIS A 275 2.24 19.49 -9.38
C HIS A 275 1.07 19.34 -10.36
N GLY A 276 1.13 19.98 -11.53
CA GLY A 276 0.08 19.97 -12.56
C GLY A 276 0.56 19.55 -13.96
N LYS A 277 1.74 18.94 -14.05
CA LYS A 277 2.34 18.47 -15.31
C LYS A 277 1.98 17.02 -15.56
N ALA A 278 1.50 16.72 -16.76
CA ALA A 278 1.30 15.35 -17.22
C ALA A 278 2.59 14.79 -17.84
N PRO A 279 2.92 13.50 -17.64
CA PRO A 279 3.97 12.86 -18.40
C PRO A 279 3.53 12.71 -19.86
N SER A 280 4.51 12.73 -20.76
CA SER A 280 4.23 12.40 -22.17
C SER A 280 3.77 10.94 -22.28
N LYS A 281 2.75 10.67 -23.10
CA LYS A 281 2.24 9.32 -23.36
C LYS A 281 3.33 8.34 -23.81
N LYS A 282 4.36 8.81 -24.50
CA LYS A 282 5.49 7.98 -24.92
C LYS A 282 6.31 7.41 -23.75
N HIS A 283 6.35 8.09 -22.60
CA HIS A 283 7.05 7.61 -21.40
C HIS A 283 6.19 6.67 -20.55
N LEU A 284 4.90 6.50 -20.86
CA LEU A 284 3.98 5.71 -20.05
C LEU A 284 4.46 4.27 -19.82
N PRO A 285 4.99 3.52 -20.81
CA PRO A 285 5.50 2.17 -20.57
C PRO A 285 6.63 2.13 -19.53
N LEU A 286 7.61 3.04 -19.63
CA LEU A 286 8.73 3.13 -18.69
C LEU A 286 8.27 3.52 -17.28
N LEU A 287 7.31 4.42 -17.16
CA LEU A 287 6.78 4.85 -15.86
C LEU A 287 5.92 3.74 -15.20
N ILE A 288 5.18 2.96 -16.00
CA ILE A 288 4.52 1.74 -15.50
C ILE A 288 5.56 0.72 -15.05
N ARG A 289 6.61 0.51 -15.85
CA ARG A 289 7.70 -0.41 -15.51
C ARG A 289 8.42 -0.01 -14.21
N GLU A 290 8.57 1.29 -13.96
CA GLU A 290 9.10 1.84 -12.71
C GLU A 290 8.19 1.50 -11.51
N LEU A 291 6.88 1.72 -11.63
CA LEU A 291 5.90 1.34 -10.60
C LEU A 291 5.88 -0.17 -10.35
N GLU A 292 5.99 -0.98 -11.41
CA GLU A 292 6.11 -2.44 -11.30
C GLU A 292 7.44 -2.87 -10.67
N GLY A 293 8.44 -2.00 -10.64
CA GLY A 293 9.73 -2.19 -9.98
C GLY A 293 9.72 -1.90 -8.49
N GLU A 294 8.63 -1.39 -7.92
CA GLU A 294 8.51 -1.18 -6.47
C GLU A 294 8.73 -2.50 -5.71
N TYR A 295 9.57 -2.44 -4.67
CA TYR A 295 9.99 -3.59 -3.90
C TYR A 295 9.87 -3.34 -2.39
N MET A 296 9.92 -4.43 -1.63
CA MET A 296 9.96 -4.43 -0.17
C MET A 296 11.19 -5.20 0.34
N ILE A 297 11.81 -4.67 1.39
CA ILE A 297 12.88 -5.34 2.13
C ILE A 297 12.28 -5.88 3.43
N SER A 298 12.39 -7.19 3.63
CA SER A 298 11.88 -7.91 4.80
C SER A 298 13.05 -8.60 5.52
N PRO A 299 13.75 -7.92 6.46
CA PRO A 299 14.86 -8.55 7.17
C PRO A 299 14.39 -9.77 7.94
N SER A 300 15.09 -10.90 7.77
CA SER A 300 14.74 -12.16 8.45
C SER A 300 15.28 -12.19 9.87
N ILE A 301 14.38 -12.57 10.78
CA ILE A 301 14.64 -12.80 12.20
C ILE A 301 14.47 -14.29 12.46
N ILE A 302 15.58 -14.92 12.85
CA ILE A 302 15.66 -16.34 13.15
C ILE A 302 16.17 -16.48 14.60
N ALA A 303 15.42 -17.15 15.48
CA ALA A 303 15.97 -17.56 16.77
C ALA A 303 16.82 -18.82 16.61
N GLY A 304 17.95 -18.89 17.32
CA GLY A 304 18.75 -20.11 17.42
C GLY A 304 20.14 -20.07 16.79
N ALA A 305 20.52 -19.01 16.07
CA ALA A 305 21.91 -18.86 15.65
C ALA A 305 22.86 -18.64 16.86
N ASP A 306 22.43 -17.91 17.90
CA ASP A 306 23.31 -17.52 19.02
C ASP A 306 22.67 -17.53 20.44
N GLY A 307 21.59 -18.28 20.70
CA GLY A 307 20.98 -18.33 22.05
C GLY A 307 20.32 -17.02 22.53
N ILE A 308 19.84 -16.21 21.58
CA ILE A 308 19.40 -14.83 21.79
C ILE A 308 18.01 -14.76 22.45
N GLY A 309 17.87 -13.98 23.53
CA GLY A 309 16.61 -13.72 24.23
C GLY A 309 15.68 -12.70 23.56
N GLU A 310 14.43 -12.62 24.04
CA GLU A 310 13.35 -11.77 23.49
C GLU A 310 13.74 -10.28 23.33
N GLU A 311 14.43 -9.71 24.31
CA GLU A 311 14.85 -8.29 24.28
C GLU A 311 15.74 -7.99 23.07
N SER A 312 16.61 -8.93 22.70
CA SER A 312 17.49 -8.76 21.55
C SER A 312 16.76 -8.96 20.22
N LEU A 313 15.70 -9.79 20.17
CA LEU A 313 14.82 -9.85 19.00
C LEU A 313 14.06 -8.52 18.81
N LYS A 314 13.50 -7.95 19.88
CA LYS A 314 12.87 -6.62 19.84
C LYS A 314 13.86 -5.54 19.39
N GLN A 315 15.11 -5.60 19.85
CA GLN A 315 16.15 -4.69 19.39
C GLN A 315 16.49 -4.84 17.91
N LYS A 316 16.56 -6.07 17.38
CA LYS A 316 16.76 -6.31 15.94
C LYS A 316 15.61 -5.73 15.11
N ILE A 317 14.37 -5.94 15.54
CA ILE A 317 13.17 -5.35 14.91
C ILE A 317 13.26 -3.82 14.90
N ALA A 318 13.46 -3.21 16.07
CA ALA A 318 13.54 -1.76 16.19
C ALA A 318 14.68 -1.16 15.35
N THR A 319 15.78 -1.90 15.22
CA THR A 319 16.90 -1.53 14.34
C THR A 319 16.49 -1.59 12.87
N ALA A 320 15.90 -2.71 12.43
CA ALA A 320 15.40 -2.86 11.06
C ALA A 320 14.38 -1.78 10.69
N GLU A 321 13.41 -1.50 11.56
CA GLU A 321 12.42 -0.44 11.37
C GLU A 321 13.05 0.94 11.25
N ARG A 322 13.96 1.29 12.18
CA ARG A 322 14.68 2.58 12.16
C ARG A 322 15.41 2.82 10.84
N TYR A 323 15.93 1.77 10.21
CA TYR A 323 16.71 1.87 8.97
C TYR A 323 15.90 1.57 7.71
N GLY A 324 14.57 1.52 7.83
CA GLY A 324 13.67 1.52 6.68
C GLY A 324 13.36 0.14 6.12
N ALA A 325 13.30 -0.90 6.97
CA ALA A 325 12.61 -2.13 6.61
C ALA A 325 11.12 -1.85 6.28
N ASP A 326 10.55 -2.64 5.38
CA ASP A 326 9.14 -2.55 5.02
C ASP A 326 8.28 -3.57 5.78
N MET A 327 8.89 -4.69 6.14
CA MET A 327 8.27 -5.83 6.81
C MET A 327 9.34 -6.49 7.69
N ILE A 328 8.91 -7.38 8.59
CA ILE A 328 9.81 -8.24 9.37
C ILE A 328 9.50 -9.69 9.01
N HIS A 329 10.49 -10.39 8.46
CA HIS A 329 10.36 -11.79 8.12
C HIS A 329 10.66 -12.68 9.34
N LEU A 330 9.78 -13.63 9.62
CA LEU A 330 9.82 -14.50 10.79
C LEU A 330 9.88 -15.96 10.33
N ASP A 331 11.08 -16.54 10.38
CA ASP A 331 11.31 -17.94 10.04
C ASP A 331 10.97 -18.86 11.21
N VAL A 332 9.84 -19.56 11.10
CA VAL A 332 9.36 -20.49 12.10
C VAL A 332 9.69 -21.91 11.69
N MET A 333 10.44 -22.61 12.54
CA MET A 333 10.84 -24.00 12.31
C MET A 333 10.48 -24.87 13.51
N ASP A 334 9.98 -26.08 13.28
CA ASP A 334 9.45 -26.96 14.34
C ASP A 334 10.33 -28.17 14.69
N GLY A 335 11.50 -28.31 14.06
CA GLY A 335 12.37 -29.48 14.22
C GLY A 335 11.85 -30.77 13.60
N LYS A 336 10.73 -30.73 12.85
CA LYS A 336 10.11 -31.90 12.21
C LYS A 336 10.05 -31.77 10.70
N PHE A 337 9.56 -30.64 10.18
CA PHE A 337 9.58 -30.37 8.74
C PHE A 337 10.99 -30.05 8.26
N VAL A 338 11.73 -29.28 9.07
CA VAL A 338 13.17 -29.06 8.95
C VAL A 338 13.85 -29.50 10.25
N PRO A 339 15.14 -29.90 10.23
CA PRO A 339 15.80 -30.46 11.42
C PRO A 339 16.01 -29.44 12.56
N ASN A 340 15.91 -28.14 12.28
CA ASN A 340 16.11 -27.06 13.25
C ASN A 340 14.77 -26.61 13.86
N SER A 341 14.79 -26.07 15.08
CA SER A 341 13.66 -25.31 15.63
C SER A 341 14.04 -23.87 15.93
N THR A 342 13.09 -22.94 15.80
CA THR A 342 13.30 -21.51 16.10
C THR A 342 12.37 -21.07 17.25
N PHE A 343 11.61 -19.98 17.05
CA PHE A 343 10.57 -19.52 17.96
C PHE A 343 9.18 -19.89 17.43
N PHE A 344 8.17 -19.78 18.29
CA PHE A 344 6.77 -20.09 17.94
C PHE A 344 5.86 -18.88 18.18
N PHE A 345 4.55 -19.07 17.99
CA PHE A 345 3.51 -18.04 18.09
C PHE A 345 3.55 -17.22 19.39
N ASP A 346 3.91 -17.81 20.54
CA ASP A 346 4.02 -17.07 21.81
C ASP A 346 5.07 -15.97 21.76
N THR A 347 6.20 -16.23 21.09
CA THR A 347 7.24 -15.22 20.89
C THR A 347 6.77 -14.18 19.88
N VAL A 348 6.15 -14.59 18.76
CA VAL A 348 5.60 -13.67 17.75
C VAL A 348 4.64 -12.67 18.39
N LYS A 349 3.72 -13.16 19.22
CA LYS A 349 2.76 -12.32 19.94
C LYS A 349 3.43 -11.28 20.83
N LYS A 350 4.51 -11.65 21.52
CA LYS A 350 5.28 -10.70 22.36
C LYS A 350 6.09 -9.70 21.55
N LEU A 351 6.53 -10.06 20.35
CA LEU A 351 7.23 -9.16 19.43
C LEU A 351 6.28 -8.13 18.81
N ARG A 352 4.99 -8.46 18.68
CA ARG A 352 3.98 -7.62 18.03
C ARG A 352 3.87 -6.22 18.65
N ASP A 353 4.01 -6.11 19.96
CA ASP A 353 3.97 -4.84 20.70
C ASP A 353 5.18 -3.94 20.43
N GLY A 354 6.26 -4.48 19.84
CA GLY A 354 7.53 -3.78 19.61
C GLY A 354 7.63 -3.00 18.31
N THR A 355 6.71 -3.19 17.36
CA THR A 355 6.73 -2.52 16.04
C THR A 355 5.34 -2.50 15.41
N ARG A 356 5.10 -1.56 14.50
CA ARG A 356 3.93 -1.59 13.62
C ARG A 356 4.22 -2.23 12.26
N LEU A 357 5.48 -2.52 11.93
CA LEU A 357 5.82 -3.14 10.65
C LEU A 357 5.09 -4.48 10.48
N PRO A 358 4.59 -4.81 9.28
CA PRO A 358 3.95 -6.08 9.00
C PRO A 358 4.85 -7.26 9.33
N PHE A 359 4.28 -8.28 9.97
CA PHE A 359 4.93 -9.57 10.20
C PHE A 359 4.68 -10.51 9.04
N ASP A 360 5.77 -10.89 8.40
CA ASP A 360 5.85 -11.84 7.31
C ASP A 360 6.31 -13.19 7.83
N THR A 361 5.36 -14.10 8.10
CA THR A 361 5.66 -15.32 8.85
C THR A 361 5.74 -16.52 7.92
N HIS A 362 6.95 -17.07 7.82
CA HIS A 362 7.25 -18.22 7.00
C HIS A 362 7.26 -19.50 7.86
N LEU A 363 6.26 -20.35 7.64
CA LEU A 363 6.02 -21.57 8.41
C LEU A 363 6.70 -22.79 7.77
N MET A 364 7.95 -23.05 8.18
CA MET A 364 8.69 -24.29 7.91
C MET A 364 8.35 -25.36 8.96
N ILE A 365 7.07 -25.74 9.05
CA ILE A 365 6.55 -26.64 10.10
C ILE A 365 5.69 -27.76 9.52
N GLN A 366 5.56 -28.86 10.26
CA GLN A 366 4.74 -30.00 9.87
C GLN A 366 3.27 -29.80 10.29
N ASN A 367 2.32 -30.07 9.39
CA ASN A 367 0.87 -29.89 9.61
C ASN A 367 0.48 -28.45 10.05
N PRO A 368 0.82 -27.42 9.25
CA PRO A 368 0.61 -26.01 9.65
C PRO A 368 -0.84 -25.67 9.98
N ALA A 369 -1.81 -26.38 9.40
CA ALA A 369 -3.24 -26.19 9.70
C ALA A 369 -3.58 -26.32 11.19
N LYS A 370 -2.83 -27.10 11.98
CA LYS A 370 -3.09 -27.34 13.41
C LYS A 370 -2.73 -26.16 14.32
N VAL A 371 -1.87 -25.25 13.85
CA VAL A 371 -1.35 -24.13 14.65
C VAL A 371 -1.65 -22.76 14.03
N LEU A 372 -2.40 -22.76 12.92
CA LEU A 372 -2.65 -21.57 12.12
C LEU A 372 -3.35 -20.45 12.92
N ASP A 373 -4.36 -20.80 13.72
CA ASP A 373 -5.10 -19.85 14.57
C ASP A 373 -4.17 -19.12 15.54
N GLN A 374 -3.20 -19.83 16.13
CA GLN A 374 -2.27 -19.24 17.07
C GLN A 374 -1.35 -18.19 16.42
N TYR A 375 -0.97 -18.36 15.15
CA TYR A 375 -0.18 -17.37 14.42
C TYR A 375 -1.04 -16.18 13.98
N ILE A 376 -2.29 -16.41 13.57
CA ILE A 376 -3.25 -15.32 13.31
C ILE A 376 -3.43 -14.48 14.58
N ASP A 377 -3.70 -15.11 15.72
CA ASP A 377 -3.88 -14.46 17.03
C ASP A 377 -2.60 -13.80 17.56
N ALA A 378 -1.43 -14.18 17.05
CA ALA A 378 -0.16 -13.56 17.37
C ALA A 378 0.08 -12.24 16.61
N GLY A 379 -0.78 -11.90 15.64
CA GLY A 379 -0.71 -10.66 14.86
C GLY A 379 0.20 -10.74 13.63
N CYS A 380 0.25 -11.90 12.98
CA CYS A 380 0.88 -12.06 11.67
C CYS A 380 0.04 -11.40 10.56
N ASP A 381 0.69 -10.64 9.68
CA ASP A 381 0.04 -9.93 8.56
C ASP A 381 0.11 -10.71 7.25
N VAL A 382 1.14 -11.54 7.12
CA VAL A 382 1.35 -12.52 6.05
C VAL A 382 1.73 -13.85 6.69
N ILE A 383 1.13 -14.94 6.22
CA ILE A 383 1.50 -16.30 6.62
C ILE A 383 1.73 -17.12 5.36
N THR A 384 2.95 -17.62 5.21
CA THR A 384 3.36 -18.47 4.10
C THR A 384 3.61 -19.89 4.59
N VAL A 385 2.96 -20.88 3.96
CA VAL A 385 3.16 -22.31 4.24
C VAL A 385 3.84 -23.01 3.07
N HIS A 386 4.60 -24.06 3.35
CA HIS A 386 5.18 -24.91 2.31
C HIS A 386 4.13 -25.83 1.66
N ALA A 387 4.17 -25.94 0.33
CA ALA A 387 3.41 -26.94 -0.41
C ALA A 387 3.72 -28.36 0.09
N GLU A 388 4.97 -28.63 0.45
CA GLU A 388 5.45 -29.92 0.95
C GLU A 388 5.03 -30.21 2.40
N ALA A 389 4.65 -29.19 3.15
CA ALA A 389 4.13 -29.34 4.50
C ALA A 389 2.62 -29.63 4.52
N CYS A 390 1.93 -29.42 3.39
CA CYS A 390 0.53 -29.76 3.20
C CYS A 390 0.39 -31.23 2.78
N SER A 391 -0.49 -31.97 3.43
CA SER A 391 -0.77 -33.37 3.10
C SER A 391 -1.45 -33.56 1.75
N ASN A 392 -2.19 -32.55 1.27
CA ASN A 392 -2.86 -32.48 -0.02
C ASN A 392 -3.37 -31.05 -0.30
N GLU A 393 -3.94 -30.85 -1.49
CA GLU A 393 -4.59 -29.61 -1.89
C GLU A 393 -5.71 -29.17 -0.92
N GLN A 394 -6.50 -30.11 -0.38
CA GLN A 394 -7.62 -29.77 0.52
C GLN A 394 -7.14 -29.21 1.86
N GLU A 395 -5.95 -29.58 2.33
CA GLU A 395 -5.35 -28.94 3.50
C GLU A 395 -4.94 -27.50 3.20
N PHE A 396 -4.32 -27.26 2.04
CA PHE A 396 -3.97 -25.91 1.60
C PHE A 396 -5.21 -25.02 1.42
N GLU A 397 -6.28 -25.53 0.79
CA GLU A 397 -7.55 -24.82 0.62
C GLU A 397 -8.12 -24.33 1.97
N LYS A 398 -8.06 -25.17 3.01
CA LYS A 398 -8.50 -24.82 4.37
C LYS A 398 -7.63 -23.72 4.98
N ILE A 399 -6.31 -23.83 4.86
CA ILE A 399 -5.36 -22.81 5.34
C ILE A 399 -5.64 -21.49 4.63
N ASN A 400 -5.71 -21.51 3.29
CA ASN A 400 -5.93 -20.35 2.46
C ASN A 400 -7.25 -19.64 2.79
N SER A 401 -8.36 -20.39 2.85
CA SER A 401 -9.68 -19.83 3.19
C SER A 401 -9.69 -19.20 4.58
N LYS A 402 -9.04 -19.85 5.55
CA LYS A 402 -8.94 -19.34 6.91
C LYS A 402 -8.13 -18.04 6.98
N LEU A 403 -6.98 -17.97 6.33
CA LEU A 403 -6.16 -16.76 6.26
C LEU A 403 -6.95 -15.59 5.66
N ILE A 404 -7.63 -15.84 4.53
CA ILE A 404 -8.46 -14.84 3.85
C ILE A 404 -9.57 -14.32 4.76
N SER A 405 -10.34 -15.23 5.38
CA SER A 405 -11.43 -14.85 6.29
C SER A 405 -10.96 -14.11 7.54
N SER A 406 -9.67 -14.22 7.89
CA SER A 406 -9.06 -13.56 9.05
C SER A 406 -8.31 -12.27 8.68
N GLY A 407 -8.34 -11.86 7.41
CA GLY A 407 -7.64 -10.65 6.94
C GLY A 407 -6.11 -10.79 6.84
N VAL A 408 -5.58 -12.01 6.88
CA VAL A 408 -4.13 -12.30 6.79
C VAL A 408 -3.77 -12.70 5.38
N SER A 409 -2.66 -12.16 4.85
CA SER A 409 -2.21 -12.42 3.47
C SER A 409 -1.73 -13.87 3.33
N PRO A 410 -2.37 -14.72 2.49
CA PRO A 410 -1.95 -16.10 2.30
C PRO A 410 -0.76 -16.21 1.36
N GLY A 411 0.23 -17.00 1.78
CA GLY A 411 1.41 -17.31 0.99
C GLY A 411 1.60 -18.80 0.76
N LEU A 412 2.24 -19.14 -0.36
CA LEU A 412 2.70 -20.50 -0.66
C LEU A 412 4.19 -20.52 -0.99
N ALA A 413 4.94 -21.35 -0.27
CA ALA A 413 6.34 -21.65 -0.55
C ALA A 413 6.52 -22.99 -1.26
N VAL A 414 7.51 -23.08 -2.13
CA VAL A 414 7.99 -24.34 -2.70
C VAL A 414 9.51 -24.45 -2.54
N ASN A 415 9.98 -25.63 -2.15
CA ASN A 415 11.39 -25.94 -2.00
C ASN A 415 12.13 -25.86 -3.36
N PRO A 416 13.47 -25.74 -3.36
CA PRO A 416 14.23 -25.64 -4.61
C PRO A 416 13.94 -26.80 -5.58
N GLY A 417 13.90 -28.03 -5.05
CA GLY A 417 13.69 -29.25 -5.83
C GLY A 417 12.24 -29.59 -6.18
N THR A 418 11.26 -28.86 -5.65
CA THR A 418 9.83 -29.17 -5.86
C THR A 418 9.28 -28.36 -7.02
N GLU A 419 8.74 -29.00 -8.05
CA GLU A 419 8.03 -28.28 -9.12
C GLU A 419 6.75 -27.61 -8.58
N LEU A 420 6.28 -26.57 -9.27
CA LEU A 420 5.04 -25.91 -8.87
C LEU A 420 3.88 -26.92 -8.90
N PRO A 421 3.12 -27.09 -7.80
CA PRO A 421 2.01 -28.01 -7.80
C PRO A 421 0.91 -27.52 -8.76
N GLU A 422 0.33 -28.40 -9.57
CA GLU A 422 -0.68 -28.01 -10.57
C GLU A 422 -1.89 -27.31 -9.95
N TRP A 423 -2.27 -27.67 -8.71
CA TRP A 423 -3.40 -27.08 -8.02
C TRP A 423 -3.22 -25.59 -7.72
N ILE A 424 -1.98 -25.04 -7.70
CA ILE A 424 -1.74 -23.62 -7.43
C ILE A 424 -2.52 -22.70 -8.38
N PHE A 425 -2.73 -23.14 -9.63
CA PHE A 425 -3.41 -22.35 -10.66
C PHE A 425 -4.88 -22.06 -10.31
N SER A 426 -5.51 -22.86 -9.45
CA SER A 426 -6.87 -22.65 -8.95
C SER A 426 -6.96 -21.58 -7.86
N TYR A 427 -5.84 -21.17 -7.27
CA TYR A 427 -5.80 -20.28 -6.10
C TYR A 427 -5.13 -18.92 -6.37
N LEU A 428 -4.72 -18.61 -7.61
CA LEU A 428 -3.93 -17.40 -7.92
C LEU A 428 -4.61 -16.09 -7.54
N ASP A 429 -5.94 -15.99 -7.63
CA ASP A 429 -6.69 -14.80 -7.21
C ASP A 429 -6.75 -14.63 -5.68
N ASN A 430 -6.54 -15.72 -4.96
CA ASN A 430 -6.65 -15.85 -3.52
C ASN A 430 -5.29 -16.03 -2.85
N LEU A 431 -4.19 -15.96 -3.59
CA LEU A 431 -2.82 -15.95 -3.10
C LEU A 431 -2.24 -14.54 -3.18
N ASP A 432 -1.52 -14.13 -2.14
CA ASP A 432 -0.92 -12.79 -2.08
C ASP A 432 0.60 -12.81 -2.22
N VAL A 433 1.26 -13.92 -1.86
CA VAL A 433 2.70 -14.10 -2.00
C VAL A 433 3.05 -15.54 -2.41
N ILE A 434 4.07 -15.69 -3.25
CA ILE A 434 4.66 -16.98 -3.60
C ILE A 434 6.16 -16.92 -3.33
N ILE A 435 6.68 -17.87 -2.57
CA ILE A 435 8.10 -18.06 -2.34
C ILE A 435 8.58 -19.22 -3.21
N ILE A 436 9.56 -18.97 -4.08
CA ILE A 436 10.36 -20.04 -4.69
C ILE A 436 11.68 -20.03 -3.94
N MET A 437 11.84 -20.97 -3.00
CA MET A 437 12.99 -21.00 -2.11
C MET A 437 14.30 -21.04 -2.89
N SER A 438 15.25 -20.15 -2.55
CA SER A 438 16.59 -20.12 -3.16
C SER A 438 17.65 -20.86 -2.36
N VAL A 439 17.27 -21.48 -1.23
CA VAL A 439 18.05 -22.46 -0.45
C VAL A 439 17.11 -23.57 0.02
N ASN A 440 17.65 -24.69 0.53
CA ASN A 440 16.79 -25.66 1.20
C ASN A 440 16.29 -25.07 2.52
N PRO A 441 14.99 -25.23 2.87
CA PRO A 441 14.45 -24.68 4.11
C PRO A 441 15.23 -25.24 5.32
N GLY A 442 15.51 -24.39 6.31
CA GLY A 442 16.32 -24.76 7.47
C GLY A 442 17.23 -23.63 7.94
N PHE A 443 18.43 -23.95 8.43
CA PHE A 443 19.29 -23.02 9.16
C PHE A 443 19.72 -21.78 8.36
N ALA A 444 20.00 -20.70 9.11
CA ALA A 444 20.42 -19.40 8.59
C ALA A 444 21.82 -19.45 7.94
N GLY A 445 22.05 -18.63 6.90
CA GLY A 445 23.38 -18.44 6.32
C GLY A 445 23.77 -19.43 5.22
N GLN A 446 22.84 -20.26 4.76
CA GLN A 446 23.01 -21.06 3.56
C GLN A 446 23.28 -20.16 2.33
N LYS A 447 24.09 -20.67 1.40
CA LYS A 447 24.40 -19.99 0.15
C LYS A 447 23.27 -20.19 -0.85
N PHE A 448 22.95 -19.13 -1.59
CA PHE A 448 22.03 -19.15 -2.71
C PHE A 448 22.34 -20.27 -3.70
N ILE A 449 21.32 -20.99 -4.17
CA ILE A 449 21.42 -22.07 -5.16
C ILE A 449 21.22 -21.45 -6.56
N PRO A 450 22.27 -21.27 -7.40
CA PRO A 450 22.16 -20.59 -8.69
C PRO A 450 21.16 -21.24 -9.66
N GLU A 451 20.98 -22.56 -9.56
CA GLU A 451 20.05 -23.35 -10.38
C GLU A 451 18.58 -22.98 -10.17
N ILE A 452 18.25 -22.22 -9.11
CA ILE A 452 16.90 -21.73 -8.89
C ILE A 452 16.50 -20.59 -9.85
N LEU A 453 17.47 -19.81 -10.35
CA LEU A 453 17.18 -18.66 -11.21
C LEU A 453 16.51 -19.08 -12.52
N PRO A 454 16.97 -20.12 -13.24
CA PRO A 454 16.22 -20.69 -14.36
C PRO A 454 14.78 -21.11 -13.99
N LYS A 455 14.56 -21.66 -12.79
CA LYS A 455 13.22 -22.03 -12.33
C LYS A 455 12.34 -20.80 -12.13
N MET A 456 12.83 -19.78 -11.42
CA MET A 456 12.11 -18.51 -11.23
C MET A 456 11.76 -17.86 -12.57
N LYS A 457 12.73 -17.77 -13.50
CA LYS A 457 12.54 -17.17 -14.84
C LYS A 457 11.54 -17.93 -15.72
N ARG A 458 11.24 -19.21 -15.43
CA ARG A 458 10.16 -19.97 -16.08
C ARG A 458 8.82 -19.83 -15.34
N ALA A 459 8.85 -19.99 -14.03
CA ALA A 459 7.67 -20.07 -13.17
C ALA A 459 6.94 -18.72 -13.04
N ILE A 460 7.68 -17.63 -12.83
CA ILE A 460 7.11 -16.31 -12.55
C ILE A 460 6.29 -15.80 -13.76
N PRO A 461 6.82 -15.78 -15.00
CA PRO A 461 6.03 -15.36 -16.15
C PRO A 461 4.78 -16.23 -16.37
N LEU A 462 4.88 -17.55 -16.20
CA LEU A 462 3.75 -18.47 -16.31
C LEU A 462 2.64 -18.12 -15.31
N LEU A 463 2.98 -17.90 -14.05
CA LEU A 463 2.00 -17.53 -13.02
C LEU A 463 1.36 -16.16 -13.30
N ARG A 464 2.15 -15.18 -13.80
CA ARG A 464 1.62 -13.87 -14.24
C ARG A 464 0.65 -14.01 -15.41
N GLU A 465 0.99 -14.80 -16.43
CA GLU A 465 0.13 -15.06 -17.58
C GLU A 465 -1.19 -15.74 -17.15
N ARG A 466 -1.13 -16.62 -16.14
CA ARG A 466 -2.30 -17.26 -15.54
C ARG A 466 -3.09 -16.36 -14.57
N GLY A 467 -2.69 -15.11 -14.40
CA GLY A 467 -3.46 -14.10 -13.68
C GLY A 467 -3.00 -13.79 -12.26
N PHE A 468 -1.89 -14.36 -11.77
CA PHE A 468 -1.37 -14.03 -10.44
C PHE A 468 -0.94 -12.56 -10.35
N LYS A 469 -1.47 -11.82 -9.37
CA LYS A 469 -1.18 -10.39 -9.17
C LYS A 469 -0.38 -10.08 -7.91
N GLY A 470 -0.24 -11.05 -7.01
CA GLY A 470 0.50 -10.93 -5.76
C GLY A 470 2.02 -10.78 -5.94
N TYR A 471 2.76 -10.96 -4.87
CA TYR A 471 4.21 -10.76 -4.84
C TYR A 471 4.98 -12.06 -5.01
N PHE A 472 6.14 -11.98 -5.63
CA PHE A 472 7.15 -13.03 -5.55
C PHE A 472 8.19 -12.62 -4.54
N GLU A 473 8.46 -13.53 -3.61
CA GLU A 473 9.40 -13.32 -2.53
C GLU A 473 10.63 -14.19 -2.73
N ALA A 474 11.80 -13.57 -2.59
CA ALA A 474 13.08 -14.24 -2.64
C ALA A 474 13.56 -14.48 -1.21
N ASP A 475 13.57 -15.74 -0.80
CA ASP A 475 14.02 -16.18 0.52
C ASP A 475 15.10 -17.28 0.42
N GLY A 476 16.19 -17.07 1.16
CA GLY A 476 17.36 -17.93 1.20
C GLY A 476 18.58 -17.38 0.46
N GLY A 477 19.64 -17.02 1.20
CA GLY A 477 20.92 -16.63 0.59
C GLY A 477 20.88 -15.31 -0.20
N ILE A 478 19.90 -14.44 0.07
CA ILE A 478 19.79 -13.13 -0.59
C ILE A 478 20.82 -12.16 0.01
N ASP A 479 21.67 -11.64 -0.86
CA ASP A 479 22.71 -10.67 -0.54
C ASP A 479 22.94 -9.73 -1.74
N PRO A 480 23.81 -8.71 -1.63
CA PRO A 480 24.06 -7.77 -2.73
C PRO A 480 24.51 -8.41 -4.07
N SER A 481 25.04 -9.63 -4.06
CA SER A 481 25.46 -10.34 -5.27
C SER A 481 24.34 -11.12 -5.97
N THR A 482 23.26 -11.46 -5.25
CA THR A 482 22.14 -12.29 -5.74
C THR A 482 20.84 -11.52 -5.92
N ILE A 483 20.67 -10.41 -5.20
CA ILE A 483 19.39 -9.68 -5.12
C ILE A 483 18.89 -9.14 -6.46
N THR A 484 19.77 -8.61 -7.31
CA THR A 484 19.41 -8.08 -8.64
C THR A 484 18.98 -9.17 -9.61
N GLN A 485 19.57 -10.37 -9.51
CA GLN A 485 19.18 -11.52 -10.31
C GLN A 485 17.77 -12.02 -9.94
N CYS A 486 17.41 -11.95 -8.65
CA CYS A 486 16.06 -12.23 -8.19
C CYS A 486 15.07 -11.14 -8.60
N PHE A 487 15.49 -9.87 -8.56
CA PHE A 487 14.69 -8.74 -9.06
C PHE A 487 14.35 -8.91 -10.55
N ASP A 488 15.33 -9.29 -11.38
CA ASP A 488 15.13 -9.61 -12.80
C ASP A 488 14.19 -10.77 -13.03
N ALA A 489 14.26 -11.81 -12.18
CA ALA A 489 13.37 -12.95 -12.28
C ALA A 489 11.91 -12.57 -11.97
N GLY A 490 11.69 -11.42 -11.31
CA GLY A 490 10.37 -10.86 -11.02
C GLY A 490 10.04 -10.81 -9.52
N CYS A 491 10.99 -11.12 -8.64
CA CYS A 491 10.81 -10.97 -7.20
C CYS A 491 10.73 -9.49 -6.80
N ARG A 492 9.89 -9.20 -5.81
CA ARG A 492 9.64 -7.85 -5.28
C ARG A 492 9.63 -7.79 -3.75
N ILE A 493 9.69 -8.93 -3.07
CA ILE A 493 9.99 -8.99 -1.63
C ILE A 493 11.33 -9.69 -1.49
N PHE A 494 12.25 -9.08 -0.73
CA PHE A 494 13.60 -9.60 -0.54
C PHE A 494 13.84 -9.89 0.94
N VAL A 495 13.98 -11.17 1.26
CA VAL A 495 14.23 -11.65 2.62
C VAL A 495 15.73 -11.74 2.87
N MET A 496 16.23 -10.93 3.81
CA MET A 496 17.66 -10.82 4.09
C MET A 496 17.94 -11.03 5.57
N GLY A 497 18.47 -12.21 5.92
CA GLY A 497 18.86 -12.56 7.30
C GLY A 497 20.30 -12.13 7.64
N ASN A 498 21.25 -13.06 7.51
CA ASN A 498 22.68 -12.81 7.79
C ASN A 498 23.28 -11.66 6.98
N ALA A 499 22.76 -11.42 5.77
CA ALA A 499 23.18 -10.31 4.96
C ALA A 499 22.89 -8.95 5.63
N ILE A 500 21.96 -8.86 6.58
CA ILE A 500 21.67 -7.64 7.36
C ILE A 500 22.27 -7.74 8.76
N PHE A 501 22.02 -8.83 9.48
CA PHE A 501 22.38 -8.94 10.91
C PHE A 501 23.75 -9.56 11.21
N GLY A 502 24.44 -10.12 10.21
CA GLY A 502 25.73 -10.79 10.40
C GLY A 502 26.94 -9.86 10.50
N ASN A 503 26.74 -8.53 10.52
CA ASN A 503 27.81 -7.52 10.57
C ASN A 503 27.43 -6.39 11.55
N SER A 504 28.43 -5.62 12.00
CA SER A 504 28.24 -4.53 12.98
C SER A 504 27.38 -3.36 12.47
N ASP A 505 27.25 -3.19 11.14
CA ASP A 505 26.69 -1.99 10.52
C ASP A 505 25.34 -2.27 9.84
N VAL A 506 24.38 -2.77 10.64
CA VAL A 506 23.01 -3.10 10.18
C VAL A 506 22.35 -1.91 9.46
N ASP A 507 22.65 -0.69 9.93
CA ASP A 507 22.17 0.58 9.40
C ASP A 507 22.61 0.87 7.96
N LYS A 508 23.85 0.51 7.64
CA LYS A 508 24.43 0.70 6.32
C LYS A 508 23.82 -0.28 5.34
N ARG A 509 23.52 -1.51 5.77
CA ARG A 509 23.12 -2.59 4.86
C ARG A 509 21.73 -2.43 4.25
N ILE A 510 20.71 -2.03 5.02
CA ILE A 510 19.38 -1.80 4.44
C ILE A 510 19.44 -0.64 3.43
N ARG A 511 20.15 0.44 3.75
CA ARG A 511 20.33 1.58 2.86
C ARG A 511 21.13 1.22 1.60
N ASP A 512 22.23 0.51 1.74
CA ASP A 512 23.05 0.04 0.61
C ASP A 512 22.26 -0.91 -0.30
N THR A 513 21.43 -1.77 0.29
CA THR A 513 20.55 -2.68 -0.47
C THR A 513 19.52 -1.90 -1.28
N ARG A 514 18.86 -0.91 -0.68
CA ARG A 514 17.94 -0.03 -1.42
C ARG A 514 18.64 0.73 -2.52
N PHE A 515 19.81 1.31 -2.22
CA PHE A 515 20.61 2.02 -3.21
C PHE A 515 20.98 1.12 -4.39
N LEU A 516 21.37 -0.14 -4.13
CA LEU A 516 21.68 -1.12 -5.16
C LEU A 516 20.46 -1.44 -6.03
N LEU A 517 19.31 -1.77 -5.43
CA LEU A 517 18.08 -2.07 -6.18
C LEU A 517 17.58 -0.85 -6.96
N ASP A 518 17.67 0.33 -6.36
CA ASP A 518 17.28 1.58 -7.00
C ASP A 518 18.15 1.92 -8.19
N SER A 519 19.48 1.84 -8.03
CA SER A 519 20.45 2.00 -9.12
C SER A 519 20.21 0.99 -10.23
N TYR A 520 19.95 -0.27 -9.86
CA TYR A 520 19.69 -1.35 -10.81
C TYR A 520 18.41 -1.12 -11.62
N LEU A 521 17.32 -0.71 -10.96
CA LEU A 521 16.06 -0.36 -11.64
C LEU A 521 16.26 0.82 -12.59
N GLU A 522 16.94 1.88 -12.16
CA GLU A 522 17.21 3.04 -13.02
C GLU A 522 18.05 2.66 -14.25
N LYS A 523 19.05 1.78 -14.08
CA LYS A 523 19.83 1.26 -15.20
C LYS A 523 18.95 0.46 -16.17
N SER A 524 18.12 -0.46 -15.65
CA SER A 524 17.20 -1.24 -16.48
C SER A 524 16.21 -0.35 -17.25
N LEU A 525 15.70 0.72 -16.62
CA LEU A 525 14.80 1.68 -17.28
C LEU A 525 15.53 2.48 -18.36
N LEU A 526 16.80 2.82 -18.14
CA LEU A 526 17.64 3.48 -19.13
C LEU A 526 17.86 2.56 -20.36
N ASP A 527 18.26 1.31 -20.13
CA ASP A 527 18.45 0.31 -21.20
C ASP A 527 17.13 0.09 -21.99
N GLU A 528 15.99 0.00 -21.30
CA GLU A 528 14.69 -0.11 -21.95
C GLU A 528 14.33 1.15 -22.74
N SER A 529 14.66 2.35 -22.23
CA SER A 529 14.44 3.60 -22.95
C SER A 529 15.20 3.68 -24.27
N GLN A 530 16.39 3.06 -24.37
CA GLN A 530 17.15 2.93 -25.61
C GLN A 530 16.38 2.08 -26.62
N SER A 531 15.83 0.94 -26.19
CA SER A 531 15.04 0.06 -27.05
C SER A 531 13.77 0.73 -27.61
N LEU A 532 13.25 1.73 -26.88
CA LEU A 532 12.09 2.53 -27.28
C LEU A 532 12.45 3.81 -28.05
N ASN A 533 13.74 4.10 -28.29
CA ASN A 533 14.24 5.35 -28.87
C ASN A 533 13.81 6.60 -28.06
N LEU A 534 13.83 6.49 -26.73
CA LEU A 534 13.43 7.54 -25.78
C LEU A 534 14.58 8.00 -24.88
N GLU A 535 15.78 7.46 -25.05
CA GLU A 535 16.93 7.67 -24.17
C GLU A 535 17.23 9.14 -23.89
N GLU A 536 17.41 9.97 -24.92
CA GLU A 536 17.77 11.39 -24.73
C GLU A 536 16.74 12.14 -23.87
N ASP A 537 15.45 11.90 -24.15
CA ASP A 537 14.35 12.52 -23.40
C ASP A 537 14.23 11.96 -21.98
N TRP A 538 14.47 10.66 -21.80
CA TRP A 538 14.46 9.99 -20.51
C TRP A 538 15.58 10.53 -19.61
N ILE A 539 16.80 10.63 -20.14
CA ILE A 539 17.95 11.21 -19.44
C ILE A 539 17.68 12.66 -19.05
N LYS A 540 17.12 13.47 -19.96
CA LYS A 540 16.84 14.88 -19.69
C LYS A 540 15.88 15.08 -18.51
N GLY A 541 14.87 14.23 -18.38
CA GLY A 541 13.91 14.28 -17.26
C GLY A 541 14.48 13.79 -15.93
N ARG A 542 15.50 12.92 -15.97
CA ARG A 542 16.04 12.19 -14.80
C ARG A 542 17.50 12.50 -14.49
N ARG A 543 18.04 13.60 -15.02
CA ARG A 543 19.47 13.94 -14.90
C ARG A 543 20.02 13.81 -13.48
N ASN A 544 19.32 14.38 -12.49
CA ASN A 544 19.75 14.31 -11.08
C ASN A 544 19.79 12.88 -10.53
N ILE A 545 18.86 12.02 -10.97
CA ILE A 545 18.77 10.61 -10.53
C ILE A 545 19.91 9.80 -11.16
N ILE A 546 20.16 10.01 -12.46
CA ILE A 546 21.24 9.35 -13.20
C ILE A 546 22.61 9.75 -12.63
N GLU A 547 22.80 11.04 -12.34
CA GLU A 547 24.01 11.55 -11.68
C GLU A 547 24.17 10.98 -10.26
N GLN A 548 23.08 10.90 -9.48
CA GLN A 548 23.09 10.30 -8.14
C GLN A 548 23.57 8.85 -8.14
N PHE A 549 23.23 8.07 -9.17
CA PHE A 549 23.61 6.66 -9.29
C PHE A 549 24.88 6.42 -10.13
N ASN A 550 25.56 7.47 -10.59
CA ASN A 550 26.73 7.38 -11.48
C ASN A 550 26.48 6.50 -12.73
N LEU A 551 25.27 6.55 -13.28
CA LEU A 551 24.96 5.83 -14.52
C LEU A 551 25.56 6.61 -15.69
N SER A 552 26.53 6.03 -16.40
CA SER A 552 27.17 6.69 -17.55
C SER A 552 26.24 6.70 -18.76
N ARG A 553 26.49 7.65 -19.67
CA ARG A 553 26.07 7.52 -21.07
C ARG A 553 26.83 6.39 -21.76
#